data_AF-A0A2P7TAS9-F1
#
_entry.id   AF-A0A2P7TAS9-F1
#
_cell.length_a   1.000
_cell.length_b   1.000
_cell.length_c   1.000
_cell.angle_alpha   90.00
_cell.angle_beta   90.00
_cell.angle_gamma   90.00
#
_symmetry.space_group_name_H-M   'P 1'
#
loop_
_entity.id
_entity.type
_entity.pdbx_description
1 polymer ?
#
loop_
_entity_poly.entity_id
_entity_poly.type
_entity_poly.pdbx_seq_one_letter_code
_entity_poly.pdbx_strand_id
1 'polypeptide(L)'
;MSKNIRILWADDEIDNLKPQILFLEKKGYDITAVTNGYDAIEKCKDETYDVVFLDEAMPGISGLETLVQIKQANSALPVVMITKNEAEHIMEEAIGSQITDYLIKPVNPNQILLTLKKIIDNKRLVSEGTTSRYQRAFQGIFSNIQMSDDHYAWIDVYKNLVYWELELDRSKTQEMQEVFQMQKSEANTGFCKFIMRNYFDWIQNRHRGEDVPTMSHTLLRNKIFPHLDNEASNFIILIDNLRFDQWKEIQPILSEVFKFVEEDAYYSILPTSTHYSRNAIFAGMMPSDIARRFPNQWKNDADEGGKNLHEEEFLADQLDRLGMKMKFSYTKITNNQDGKLLVENIHNLLDNRLNVIVYNFVDMLSHARTEMEVLKELANDEAAYRSITRSWFLHSPLWQALRRLEGKKINLFITTDHGSIKVRRPAKVIGDRNTTTNLRYKHGKNLNYDPKEVFEVTNPRQAMLPQPNISSAFIFAKEDLFFVYPNNYNHFVNYYKDTFQHGGISLEEIVVPVVRFTNK
;
A
#
# COMPACT_ATOMS: atom_id res chain seq x y z
N MET A 1 -8.44 -22.04 28.19
CA MET A 1 -7.37 -22.25 29.19
C MET A 1 -6.38 -21.11 29.00
N SER A 2 -6.08 -20.33 30.04
CA SER A 2 -5.09 -19.26 29.94
C SER A 2 -3.71 -19.87 29.68
N LYS A 3 -3.02 -19.40 28.63
CA LYS A 3 -1.64 -19.80 28.33
C LYS A 3 -0.78 -19.56 29.57
N ASN A 4 -0.07 -20.59 30.04
CA ASN A 4 0.86 -20.45 31.17
C ASN A 4 2.09 -19.69 30.67
N ILE A 5 2.30 -18.46 31.16
CA ILE A 5 3.39 -17.59 30.70
C ILE A 5 4.68 -18.04 31.38
N ARG A 6 5.70 -18.39 30.58
CA ARG A 6 7.00 -18.86 31.08
C ARG A 6 8.04 -17.75 31.00
N ILE A 7 8.75 -17.51 32.09
CA ILE A 7 9.76 -16.46 32.23
C ILE A 7 11.08 -17.10 32.63
N LEU A 8 12.15 -16.77 31.92
CA LEU A 8 13.51 -17.10 32.35
C LEU A 8 14.09 -15.90 33.10
N TRP A 9 14.65 -16.11 34.28
CA TRP A 9 15.31 -15.06 35.06
C TRP A 9 16.74 -15.48 35.38
N ALA A 10 17.70 -14.78 34.78
CA ALA A 10 19.13 -14.97 34.99
C ALA A 10 19.70 -13.84 35.85
N ASP A 11 20.19 -14.17 37.04
CA ASP A 11 20.82 -13.23 37.99
C ASP A 11 21.79 -14.01 38.90
N ASP A 12 22.98 -13.50 39.19
CA ASP A 12 23.95 -14.19 40.04
C ASP A 12 23.56 -14.19 41.51
N GLU A 13 22.71 -13.25 41.91
CA GLU A 13 22.14 -13.09 43.24
C GLU A 13 20.68 -13.62 43.30
N ILE A 14 20.31 -14.59 42.45
CA ILE A 14 18.90 -15.06 42.30
C ILE A 14 18.23 -15.51 43.60
N ASP A 15 19.00 -16.03 44.56
CA ASP A 15 18.50 -16.42 45.89
C ASP A 15 17.93 -15.22 46.67
N ASN A 16 18.50 -14.03 46.46
CA ASN A 16 18.02 -12.77 47.05
C ASN A 16 16.71 -12.28 46.39
N LEU A 17 16.38 -12.80 45.20
CA LEU A 17 15.17 -12.48 44.44
C LEU A 17 14.00 -13.45 44.69
N LYS A 18 14.17 -14.41 45.61
CA LYS A 18 13.13 -15.38 45.99
C LYS A 18 11.79 -14.75 46.36
N PRO A 19 11.71 -13.61 47.10
CA PRO A 19 10.44 -12.93 47.35
C PRO A 19 9.72 -12.46 46.08
N GLN A 20 10.48 -11.93 45.10
CA GLN A 20 9.98 -11.47 43.80
C GLN A 20 9.47 -12.65 42.98
N ILE A 21 10.23 -13.76 42.93
CA ILE A 21 9.85 -14.98 42.22
C ILE A 21 8.53 -15.54 42.78
N LEU A 22 8.45 -15.73 44.11
CA LEU A 22 7.23 -16.20 44.78
C LEU A 22 6.02 -15.28 44.55
N PHE A 23 6.26 -13.98 44.46
CA PHE A 23 5.22 -13.02 44.13
C PHE A 23 4.68 -13.22 42.71
N LEU A 24 5.55 -13.42 41.71
CA LEU A 24 5.15 -13.68 40.32
C LEU A 24 4.49 -15.04 40.15
N GLU A 25 4.97 -16.09 40.80
CA GLU A 25 4.35 -17.41 40.80
C GLU A 25 2.91 -17.36 41.36
N LYS A 26 2.69 -16.60 42.45
CA LYS A 26 1.34 -16.33 42.98
C LYS A 26 0.44 -15.56 42.01
N LYS A 27 1.01 -14.84 41.05
CA LYS A 27 0.29 -14.16 39.96
C LYS A 27 0.07 -15.05 38.73
N GLY A 28 0.52 -16.30 38.76
CA GLY A 28 0.30 -17.29 37.70
C GLY A 28 1.37 -17.31 36.61
N TYR A 29 2.57 -16.78 36.89
CA TYR A 29 3.72 -16.90 35.99
C TYR A 29 4.57 -18.12 36.36
N ASP A 30 5.07 -18.84 35.37
CA ASP A 30 6.03 -19.94 35.54
C ASP A 30 7.46 -19.38 35.40
N ILE A 31 8.23 -19.37 36.49
CA ILE A 31 9.56 -18.77 36.52
C ILE A 31 10.62 -19.86 36.53
N THR A 32 11.50 -19.85 35.53
CA THR A 32 12.77 -20.60 35.56
C THR A 32 13.89 -19.66 35.99
N ALA A 33 14.48 -19.93 37.14
CA ALA A 33 15.60 -19.17 37.70
C ALA A 33 16.94 -19.84 37.36
N VAL A 34 17.91 -19.06 36.90
CA VAL A 34 19.29 -19.50 36.64
C VAL A 34 20.29 -18.47 37.21
N THR A 35 21.50 -18.91 37.52
CA THR A 35 22.49 -18.10 38.26
C THR A 35 23.59 -17.48 37.39
N ASN A 36 23.59 -17.75 36.08
CA ASN A 36 24.62 -17.28 35.16
C ASN A 36 24.11 -17.25 33.71
N GLY A 37 24.85 -16.54 32.85
CA GLY A 37 24.46 -16.37 31.45
C GLY A 37 24.59 -17.64 30.59
N TYR A 38 25.49 -18.57 30.90
CA TYR A 38 25.62 -19.83 30.15
C TYR A 38 24.37 -20.70 30.28
N ASP A 39 23.88 -20.87 31.50
CA ASP A 39 22.65 -21.60 31.78
C ASP A 39 21.44 -20.93 31.11
N ALA A 40 21.41 -19.59 31.08
CA ALA A 40 20.34 -18.85 30.41
C ALA A 40 20.31 -19.13 28.90
N ILE A 41 21.48 -19.16 28.25
CA ILE A 41 21.61 -19.48 26.83
C ILE A 41 21.20 -20.93 26.55
N GLU A 42 21.64 -21.88 27.39
CA GLU A 42 21.28 -23.29 27.26
C GLU A 42 19.77 -23.50 27.43
N LYS A 43 19.18 -22.89 28.47
CA LYS A 43 17.72 -22.92 28.68
C LYS A 43 16.93 -22.34 27.52
N CYS A 44 17.38 -21.22 26.94
CA CYS A 44 16.73 -20.65 25.75
C CYS A 44 16.86 -21.51 24.48
N LYS A 45 17.79 -22.48 24.43
CA LYS A 45 17.91 -23.45 23.34
C LYS A 45 16.99 -24.65 23.54
N ASP A 46 16.89 -25.13 24.78
CA ASP A 46 16.15 -26.34 25.12
C ASP A 46 14.65 -26.10 25.34
N GLU A 47 14.29 -24.90 25.82
CA GLU A 47 12.94 -24.54 26.22
C GLU A 47 12.47 -23.24 25.58
N THR A 48 11.14 -23.05 25.52
CA THR A 48 10.53 -21.79 25.05
C THR A 48 10.09 -20.94 26.23
N TYR A 49 10.42 -19.65 26.16
CA TYR A 49 10.06 -18.63 27.14
C TYR A 49 9.32 -17.47 26.44
N ASP A 50 8.43 -16.81 27.17
CA ASP A 50 7.69 -15.64 26.67
C ASP A 50 8.46 -14.33 26.95
N VAL A 51 9.28 -14.28 28.01
CA VAL A 51 10.14 -13.14 28.40
C VAL A 51 11.40 -13.65 29.12
N VAL A 52 12.53 -12.97 28.93
CA VAL A 52 13.76 -13.17 29.72
C VAL A 52 14.05 -11.93 30.56
N PHE A 53 14.27 -12.10 31.86
CA PHE A 53 14.95 -11.12 32.71
C PHE A 53 16.42 -11.47 32.79
N LEU A 54 17.27 -10.50 32.47
CA LEU A 54 18.70 -10.73 32.37
C LEU A 54 19.47 -9.67 33.15
N ASP A 55 20.18 -10.10 34.19
CA ASP A 55 21.07 -9.21 34.91
C ASP A 55 22.27 -8.81 34.05
N GLU A 56 22.66 -7.55 34.14
CA GLU A 56 23.80 -7.01 33.40
C GLU A 56 25.13 -7.59 33.91
N ALA A 57 25.26 -7.71 35.23
CA ALA A 57 26.52 -7.97 35.91
C ALA A 57 26.54 -9.37 36.55
N MET A 58 26.76 -10.41 35.72
CA MET A 58 26.91 -11.78 36.19
C MET A 58 28.37 -12.28 36.06
N PRO A 59 28.84 -13.18 36.94
CA PRO A 59 30.15 -13.83 36.81
C PRO A 59 30.26 -14.66 35.53
N GLY A 60 31.44 -14.64 34.91
CA GLY A 60 31.71 -15.40 33.69
C GLY A 60 31.42 -14.58 32.44
N ILE A 61 30.34 -14.91 31.72
CA ILE A 61 29.88 -14.16 30.54
C ILE A 61 28.98 -13.00 30.98
N SER A 62 29.19 -11.82 30.41
CA SER A 62 28.40 -10.63 30.78
C SER A 62 26.94 -10.76 30.34
N GLY A 63 26.04 -10.00 30.97
CA GLY A 63 24.63 -9.93 30.56
C GLY A 63 24.46 -9.45 29.11
N LEU A 64 25.33 -8.55 28.64
CA LEU A 64 25.30 -8.07 27.25
C LEU A 64 25.73 -9.13 26.24
N GLU A 65 26.80 -9.87 26.52
CA GLU A 65 27.21 -10.99 25.67
C GLU A 65 26.16 -12.11 25.67
N THR A 66 25.54 -12.35 26.83
CA THR A 66 24.43 -13.29 26.97
C THR A 66 23.22 -12.88 26.12
N LEU A 67 22.83 -11.61 26.16
CA LEU A 67 21.79 -11.04 25.33
C LEU A 67 22.05 -11.29 23.84
N VAL A 68 23.27 -11.02 23.37
CA VAL A 68 23.64 -11.22 21.95
C VAL A 68 23.45 -12.68 21.55
N GLN A 69 23.89 -13.63 22.37
CA GLN A 69 23.72 -15.06 22.06
C GLN A 69 22.27 -15.53 22.10
N ILE A 70 21.48 -15.06 23.09
CA ILE A 70 20.05 -15.34 23.15
C ILE A 70 19.34 -14.78 21.90
N LYS A 71 19.70 -13.57 21.48
CA LYS A 71 19.12 -12.91 20.30
C LYS A 71 19.56 -13.52 18.98
N GLN A 72 20.76 -14.08 18.91
CA GLN A 72 21.21 -14.88 17.76
C GLN A 72 20.39 -16.17 17.62
N ALA A 73 20.04 -16.82 18.73
CA ALA A 73 19.19 -18.01 18.72
C ALA A 73 17.72 -17.68 18.48
N ASN A 74 17.20 -16.61 19.11
CA ASN A 74 15.83 -16.13 18.97
C ASN A 74 15.76 -14.61 19.09
N SER A 75 15.78 -13.93 17.94
CA SER A 75 15.75 -12.46 17.87
C SER A 75 14.45 -11.85 18.41
N ALA A 76 13.34 -12.59 18.30
CA ALA A 76 11.99 -12.15 18.69
C ALA A 76 11.68 -12.31 20.18
N LEU A 77 12.51 -13.05 20.94
CA LEU A 77 12.32 -13.26 22.38
C LEU A 77 12.48 -11.92 23.13
N PRO A 78 11.46 -11.43 23.84
CA PRO A 78 11.60 -10.22 24.64
C PRO A 78 12.62 -10.42 25.76
N VAL A 79 13.60 -9.52 25.84
CA VAL A 79 14.62 -9.51 26.89
C VAL A 79 14.54 -8.18 27.62
N VAL A 80 14.37 -8.25 28.94
CA VAL A 80 14.39 -7.10 29.83
C VAL A 80 15.69 -7.13 30.62
N MET A 81 16.52 -6.12 30.43
CA MET A 81 17.77 -6.00 31.17
C MET A 81 17.53 -5.53 32.59
N ILE A 82 18.29 -6.02 33.55
CA ILE A 82 18.28 -5.56 34.94
C ILE A 82 19.68 -5.02 35.26
N THR A 83 19.78 -3.76 35.69
CA THR A 83 21.08 -3.07 35.91
C THR A 83 21.16 -2.38 37.28
N LYS A 84 22.38 -2.16 37.79
CA LYS A 84 22.66 -1.36 39.00
C LYS A 84 22.93 0.13 38.70
N ASN A 85 22.99 0.56 37.43
CA ASN A 85 23.50 1.88 37.04
C ASN A 85 22.40 2.77 36.41
N GLU A 86 22.21 3.99 36.91
CA GLU A 86 21.19 4.94 36.41
C GLU A 86 21.65 5.74 35.16
N ALA A 87 22.91 5.60 34.74
CA ALA A 87 23.53 6.42 33.69
C ALA A 87 23.43 5.79 32.28
N GLU A 88 22.22 5.52 31.79
CA GLU A 88 21.96 4.85 30.50
C GLU A 88 21.55 5.83 29.38
N HIS A 89 22.43 6.72 28.95
CA HIS A 89 22.36 7.26 27.57
C HIS A 89 23.29 6.50 26.60
N ILE A 90 24.17 5.64 27.12
CA ILE A 90 25.20 4.94 26.33
C ILE A 90 24.73 3.52 25.90
N MET A 91 23.76 2.92 26.59
CA MET A 91 23.20 1.59 26.24
C MET A 91 22.17 1.65 25.09
N GLU A 92 21.41 2.73 24.97
CA GLU A 92 20.47 2.94 23.85
C GLU A 92 21.20 3.04 22.49
N GLU A 93 22.36 3.71 22.43
CA GLU A 93 23.09 3.95 21.18
C GLU A 93 23.80 2.71 20.62
N ALA A 94 24.17 1.74 21.47
CA ALA A 94 24.95 0.57 21.05
C ALA A 94 24.11 -0.70 20.79
N ILE A 95 23.04 -0.94 21.56
CA ILE A 95 22.29 -2.24 21.56
C ILE A 95 20.76 -2.03 21.66
N GLY A 96 20.24 -0.79 21.63
CA GLY A 96 18.82 -0.47 21.85
C GLY A 96 17.80 -1.20 20.96
N SER A 97 18.22 -1.75 19.81
CA SER A 97 17.36 -2.57 18.95
C SER A 97 17.13 -4.01 19.43
N GLN A 98 17.94 -4.51 20.39
CA GLN A 98 17.92 -5.90 20.82
C GLN A 98 17.22 -6.13 22.17
N ILE A 99 17.10 -5.10 23.02
CA ILE A 99 16.39 -5.16 24.31
C ILE A 99 14.95 -4.66 24.18
N THR A 100 14.04 -5.20 25.00
CA THR A 100 12.62 -4.80 25.00
C THR A 100 12.31 -3.72 26.03
N ASP A 101 12.97 -3.79 27.20
CA ASP A 101 12.84 -2.82 28.28
C ASP A 101 14.04 -3.00 29.22
N TYR A 102 14.15 -2.16 30.25
CA TYR A 102 15.13 -2.34 31.32
C TYR A 102 14.54 -2.01 32.71
N LEU A 103 15.18 -2.51 33.75
CA LEU A 103 14.82 -2.30 35.16
C LEU A 103 16.08 -1.99 35.97
N ILE A 104 15.96 -1.06 36.93
CA ILE A 104 17.07 -0.66 37.79
C ILE A 104 16.94 -1.36 39.16
N LYS A 105 18.04 -1.94 39.65
CA LYS A 105 18.14 -2.54 40.99
C LYS A 105 18.13 -1.44 42.07
N PRO A 106 17.45 -1.63 43.21
CA PRO A 106 16.72 -2.83 43.62
C PRO A 106 15.35 -2.96 42.92
N VAL A 107 15.10 -4.12 42.32
CA VAL A 107 13.87 -4.36 41.55
C VAL A 107 12.66 -4.62 42.44
N ASN A 108 11.64 -3.76 42.33
CA ASN A 108 10.39 -3.89 43.05
C ASN A 108 9.48 -4.94 42.38
N PRO A 109 8.88 -5.90 43.12
CA PRO A 109 7.96 -6.90 42.55
C PRO A 109 6.82 -6.30 41.70
N ASN A 110 6.30 -5.13 42.08
CA ASN A 110 5.25 -4.45 41.32
C ASN A 110 5.78 -3.85 40.01
N GLN A 111 7.02 -3.36 39.99
CA GLN A 111 7.65 -2.82 38.79
C GLN A 111 7.90 -3.93 37.77
N ILE A 112 8.42 -5.08 38.24
CA ILE A 112 8.59 -6.28 37.41
C ILE A 112 7.24 -6.72 36.83
N LEU A 113 6.20 -6.78 37.65
CA LEU A 113 4.85 -7.12 37.20
C LEU A 113 4.30 -6.13 36.16
N LEU A 114 4.54 -4.83 36.33
CA LEU A 114 4.12 -3.80 35.36
C LEU A 114 4.84 -3.97 34.02
N THR A 115 6.14 -4.24 34.02
CA THR A 115 6.91 -4.52 32.80
C THR A 115 6.43 -5.80 32.11
N LEU A 116 6.19 -6.87 32.86
CA LEU A 116 5.60 -8.11 32.31
C LEU A 116 4.23 -7.86 31.69
N LYS A 117 3.36 -7.13 32.38
CA LYS A 117 2.05 -6.73 31.83
C LYS A 117 2.21 -5.87 30.58
N LYS A 118 3.10 -4.89 30.57
CA LYS A 118 3.38 -4.08 29.37
C LYS A 118 3.82 -4.95 28.18
N ILE A 119 4.66 -5.95 28.40
CA ILE A 119 5.16 -6.81 27.30
C ILE A 119 4.08 -7.82 26.84
N ILE A 120 3.35 -8.42 27.77
CA ILE A 120 2.40 -9.50 27.51
C ILE A 120 1.00 -8.95 27.18
N ASP A 121 0.49 -8.03 27.99
CA ASP A 121 -0.83 -7.43 27.79
C ASP A 121 -0.85 -6.43 26.64
N ASN A 122 0.24 -5.75 26.25
CA ASN A 122 0.17 -4.85 25.08
C ASN A 122 -0.17 -5.63 23.79
N LYS A 123 0.39 -6.83 23.60
CA LYS A 123 0.02 -7.71 22.47
C LYS A 123 -1.45 -8.18 22.55
N ARG A 124 -1.97 -8.44 23.75
CA ARG A 124 -3.34 -8.95 23.97
C ARG A 124 -4.41 -7.84 23.99
N LEU A 125 -4.14 -6.71 24.63
CA LEU A 125 -5.01 -5.54 24.70
C LEU A 125 -5.14 -4.85 23.34
N VAL A 126 -4.07 -4.84 22.53
CA VAL A 126 -4.16 -4.34 21.15
C VAL A 126 -5.08 -5.23 20.33
N SER A 127 -4.98 -6.56 20.42
CA SER A 127 -5.87 -7.46 19.68
C SER A 127 -7.31 -7.45 20.18
N GLU A 128 -7.55 -7.58 21.50
CA GLU A 128 -8.89 -7.51 22.10
C GLU A 128 -9.54 -6.13 21.89
N GLY A 129 -8.75 -5.06 21.99
CA GLY A 129 -9.17 -3.68 21.76
C GLY A 129 -9.55 -3.41 20.32
N THR A 130 -8.71 -3.78 19.35
CA THR A 130 -8.99 -3.61 17.92
C THR A 130 -10.23 -4.39 17.51
N THR A 131 -10.37 -5.66 17.93
CA THR A 131 -11.58 -6.46 17.67
C THR A 131 -12.84 -5.77 18.20
N SER A 132 -12.81 -5.29 19.44
CA SER A 132 -13.94 -4.59 20.05
C SER A 132 -14.27 -3.27 19.34
N ARG A 133 -13.26 -2.52 18.88
CA ARG A 133 -13.48 -1.29 18.10
C ARG A 133 -14.08 -1.61 16.72
N TYR A 134 -13.57 -2.63 16.03
CA TYR A 134 -14.08 -3.04 14.72
C TYR A 134 -15.52 -3.56 14.82
N GLN A 135 -15.86 -4.35 15.83
CA GLN A 135 -17.24 -4.79 16.07
C GLN A 135 -18.22 -3.60 16.23
N ARG A 136 -17.80 -2.52 16.90
CA ARG A 136 -18.60 -1.29 17.00
C ARG A 136 -18.70 -0.55 15.67
N ALA A 137 -17.62 -0.54 14.88
CA ALA A 137 -17.59 0.09 13.57
C ALA A 137 -18.34 -0.70 12.48
N PHE A 138 -18.48 -2.03 12.64
CA PHE A 138 -19.04 -2.95 11.67
C PHE A 138 -20.39 -2.47 11.12
N GLN A 139 -21.32 -2.10 12.01
CA GLN A 139 -22.66 -1.62 11.61
C GLN A 139 -22.60 -0.29 10.85
N GLY A 140 -21.69 0.61 11.23
CA GLY A 140 -21.47 1.87 10.54
C GLY A 140 -20.92 1.67 9.13
N ILE A 141 -19.92 0.80 8.97
CA ILE A 141 -19.35 0.46 7.66
C ILE A 141 -20.43 -0.15 6.76
N PHE A 142 -21.18 -1.13 7.28
CA PHE A 142 -22.26 -1.77 6.55
C PHE A 142 -23.35 -0.76 6.13
N SER A 143 -23.79 0.11 7.04
CA SER A 143 -24.77 1.16 6.74
C SER A 143 -24.25 2.11 5.65
N ASN A 144 -23.00 2.55 5.74
CA ASN A 144 -22.41 3.43 4.75
C ASN A 144 -22.35 2.77 3.38
N ILE A 145 -21.97 1.49 3.28
CA ILE A 145 -21.97 0.74 2.02
C ILE A 145 -23.38 0.71 1.38
N GLN A 146 -24.43 0.50 2.17
CA GLN A 146 -25.80 0.42 1.65
C GLN A 146 -26.38 1.80 1.28
N MET A 147 -25.98 2.84 1.99
CA MET A 147 -26.52 4.20 1.83
C MET A 147 -25.69 5.08 0.87
N SER A 148 -24.51 4.63 0.43
CA SER A 148 -23.64 5.39 -0.48
C SER A 148 -24.28 5.57 -1.86
N ASP A 149 -24.76 6.78 -2.14
CA ASP A 149 -25.43 7.17 -3.38
C ASP A 149 -24.62 8.13 -4.24
N ASP A 150 -23.61 8.80 -3.67
CA ASP A 150 -22.70 9.72 -4.36
C ASP A 150 -21.21 9.29 -4.31
N HIS A 151 -20.37 10.02 -5.04
CA HIS A 151 -18.96 9.69 -5.20
C HIS A 151 -18.09 10.07 -3.99
N TYR A 152 -18.50 11.03 -3.15
CA TYR A 152 -17.79 11.35 -1.91
C TYR A 152 -17.99 10.24 -0.88
N ALA A 153 -19.21 9.73 -0.74
CA ALA A 153 -19.55 8.64 0.17
C ALA A 153 -18.73 7.37 -0.14
N TRP A 154 -18.53 7.05 -1.42
CA TRP A 154 -17.71 5.90 -1.81
C TRP A 154 -16.20 6.08 -1.53
N ILE A 155 -15.67 7.31 -1.63
CA ILE A 155 -14.31 7.62 -1.18
C ILE A 155 -14.20 7.36 0.33
N ASP A 156 -15.16 7.82 1.12
CA ASP A 156 -15.16 7.65 2.58
C ASP A 156 -15.31 6.18 3.00
N VAL A 157 -16.17 5.42 2.32
CA VAL A 157 -16.27 3.96 2.50
C VAL A 157 -14.92 3.31 2.24
N TYR A 158 -14.25 3.64 1.14
CA TYR A 158 -12.97 3.03 0.81
C TYR A 158 -11.87 3.38 1.82
N LYS A 159 -11.74 4.67 2.19
CA LYS A 159 -10.79 5.10 3.21
C LYS A 159 -11.02 4.42 4.56
N ASN A 160 -12.28 4.23 4.95
CA ASN A 160 -12.64 3.54 6.20
C ASN A 160 -12.31 2.04 6.13
N LEU A 161 -12.57 1.37 5.00
CA LEU A 161 -12.15 -0.01 4.79
C LEU A 161 -10.61 -0.14 4.88
N VAL A 162 -9.87 0.74 4.20
CA VAL A 162 -8.39 0.74 4.26
C VAL A 162 -7.90 0.94 5.70
N TYR A 163 -8.50 1.85 6.47
CA TYR A 163 -8.16 2.03 7.87
C TYR A 163 -8.33 0.74 8.69
N TRP A 164 -9.47 0.06 8.56
CA TRP A 164 -9.72 -1.18 9.30
C TRP A 164 -8.86 -2.35 8.83
N GLU A 165 -8.56 -2.44 7.54
CA GLU A 165 -7.63 -3.44 7.02
C GLU A 165 -6.26 -3.32 7.71
N LEU A 166 -5.71 -2.10 7.76
CA LEU A 166 -4.43 -1.85 8.41
C LEU A 166 -4.46 -2.13 9.92
N GLU A 167 -5.54 -1.75 10.60
CA GLU A 167 -5.69 -1.98 12.04
C GLU A 167 -5.82 -3.48 12.39
N LEU A 168 -6.60 -4.24 11.62
CA LEU A 168 -6.80 -5.68 11.82
C LEU A 168 -5.54 -6.48 11.49
N ASP A 169 -4.80 -6.09 10.45
CA ASP A 169 -3.57 -6.78 10.08
C ASP A 169 -2.46 -6.57 11.12
N ARG A 170 -2.37 -5.38 11.72
CA ARG A 170 -1.46 -5.11 12.85
C ARG A 170 -1.81 -5.92 14.08
N SER A 171 -3.10 -6.18 14.33
CA SER A 171 -3.56 -6.92 15.50
C SER A 171 -3.44 -8.44 15.35
N LYS A 172 -3.18 -8.96 14.13
CA LYS A 172 -3.06 -10.39 13.80
C LYS A 172 -4.28 -11.22 14.23
N THR A 173 -5.47 -10.63 14.23
CA THR A 173 -6.71 -11.30 14.65
C THR A 173 -7.35 -12.02 13.47
N GLN A 174 -7.15 -13.35 13.36
CA GLN A 174 -7.66 -14.13 12.24
C GLN A 174 -9.20 -14.17 12.17
N GLU A 175 -9.92 -14.19 13.30
CA GLU A 175 -11.39 -14.36 13.29
C GLU A 175 -12.12 -13.19 12.61
N MET A 176 -11.62 -11.97 12.77
CA MET A 176 -12.26 -10.78 12.18
C MET A 176 -11.85 -10.53 10.73
N GLN A 177 -10.76 -11.14 10.27
CA GLN A 177 -10.32 -10.98 8.88
C GLN A 177 -11.34 -11.56 7.90
N GLU A 178 -11.90 -12.75 8.15
CA GLU A 178 -12.92 -13.34 7.27
C GLU A 178 -14.17 -12.47 7.17
N VAL A 179 -14.64 -11.95 8.32
CA VAL A 179 -15.78 -11.03 8.39
C VAL A 179 -15.51 -9.73 7.63
N PHE A 180 -14.31 -9.18 7.78
CA PHE A 180 -13.89 -7.98 7.06
C PHE A 180 -13.77 -8.22 5.54
N GLN A 181 -13.27 -9.38 5.11
CA GLN A 181 -13.24 -9.73 3.69
C GLN A 181 -14.64 -9.82 3.08
N MET A 182 -15.64 -10.30 3.83
CA MET A 182 -17.04 -10.27 3.40
C MET A 182 -17.53 -8.82 3.20
N GLN A 183 -17.22 -7.91 4.13
CA GLN A 183 -17.57 -6.49 3.97
C GLN A 183 -16.90 -5.85 2.75
N LYS A 184 -15.62 -6.13 2.47
CA LYS A 184 -14.95 -5.65 1.25
C LYS A 184 -15.63 -6.16 -0.01
N SER A 185 -16.07 -7.41 -0.03
CA SER A 185 -16.80 -8.00 -1.15
C SER A 185 -18.15 -7.32 -1.38
N GLU A 186 -18.91 -7.06 -0.31
CA GLU A 186 -20.17 -6.32 -0.37
C GLU A 186 -19.96 -4.89 -0.85
N ALA A 187 -18.94 -4.20 -0.36
CA ALA A 187 -18.57 -2.86 -0.79
C ALA A 187 -18.26 -2.82 -2.28
N ASN A 188 -17.43 -3.76 -2.77
CA ASN A 188 -17.11 -3.86 -4.20
C ASN A 188 -18.35 -4.18 -5.07
N THR A 189 -19.26 -5.01 -4.57
CA THR A 189 -20.54 -5.30 -5.26
C THR A 189 -21.39 -4.03 -5.39
N GLY A 190 -21.54 -3.27 -4.29
CA GLY A 190 -22.26 -2.00 -4.29
C GLY A 190 -21.59 -0.95 -5.18
N PHE A 191 -20.27 -0.83 -5.09
CA PHE A 191 -19.48 0.10 -5.86
C PHE A 191 -19.55 -0.18 -7.36
N CYS A 192 -19.48 -1.45 -7.78
CA CYS A 192 -19.63 -1.82 -9.18
C CYS A 192 -20.99 -1.36 -9.74
N LYS A 193 -22.08 -1.56 -8.99
CA LYS A 193 -23.41 -1.07 -9.38
C LYS A 193 -23.45 0.45 -9.48
N PHE A 194 -22.79 1.15 -8.55
CA PHE A 194 -22.67 2.60 -8.56
C PHE A 194 -21.91 3.11 -9.79
N ILE A 195 -20.74 2.53 -10.11
CA ILE A 195 -19.97 2.90 -11.30
C ILE A 195 -20.80 2.64 -12.57
N MET A 196 -21.39 1.45 -12.72
CA MET A 196 -22.18 1.11 -13.91
C MET A 196 -23.36 2.04 -14.15
N ARG A 197 -23.96 2.57 -13.08
CA ARG A 197 -25.10 3.50 -13.16
C ARG A 197 -24.67 4.90 -13.60
N ASN A 198 -23.51 5.38 -13.15
CA ASN A 198 -23.16 6.80 -13.26
C ASN A 198 -22.04 7.09 -14.28
N TYR A 199 -21.20 6.11 -14.63
CA TYR A 199 -19.95 6.33 -15.37
C TYR A 199 -20.15 7.03 -16.72
N PHE A 200 -21.17 6.63 -17.49
CA PHE A 200 -21.45 7.26 -18.79
C PHE A 200 -21.87 8.72 -18.66
N ASP A 201 -22.64 9.06 -17.64
CA ASP A 201 -23.11 10.43 -17.45
C ASP A 201 -21.98 11.36 -17.00
N TRP A 202 -21.05 10.86 -16.19
CA TRP A 202 -19.84 11.57 -15.78
C TRP A 202 -18.91 11.90 -16.97
N ILE A 203 -18.51 10.89 -17.75
CA ILE A 203 -17.51 11.09 -18.82
C ILE A 203 -18.05 11.85 -20.03
N GLN A 204 -19.37 11.80 -20.27
CA GLN A 204 -20.01 12.56 -21.34
C GLN A 204 -20.39 13.97 -20.92
N ASN A 205 -20.08 14.36 -19.66
CA ASN A 205 -20.38 15.67 -19.10
C ASN A 205 -21.87 16.03 -19.26
N ARG A 206 -22.75 15.03 -19.09
CA ARG A 206 -24.22 15.20 -19.23
C ARG A 206 -24.81 15.92 -18.03
N HIS A 207 -24.12 15.92 -16.90
CA HIS A 207 -24.40 16.77 -15.75
C HIS A 207 -23.66 18.11 -15.91
N ARG A 208 -24.37 19.16 -16.31
CA ARG A 208 -23.89 20.54 -16.10
C ARG A 208 -24.03 20.88 -14.60
N GLY A 209 -23.17 20.36 -13.72
CA GLY A 209 -23.30 20.56 -12.26
C GLY A 209 -22.17 20.00 -11.39
N GLU A 210 -22.27 20.23 -10.07
CA GLU A 210 -21.26 19.99 -9.01
C GLU A 210 -21.05 18.53 -8.58
N ASP A 211 -21.80 17.57 -9.14
CA ASP A 211 -21.80 16.15 -8.71
C ASP A 211 -21.09 15.19 -9.69
N VAL A 212 -20.02 15.67 -10.33
CA VAL A 212 -19.14 14.82 -11.16
C VAL A 212 -17.82 14.62 -10.42
N PRO A 213 -17.37 13.37 -10.18
CA PRO A 213 -16.10 13.14 -9.52
C PRO A 213 -14.97 13.70 -10.37
N THR A 214 -13.90 14.16 -9.71
CA THR A 214 -12.64 14.33 -10.43
C THR A 214 -12.17 12.96 -10.92
N MET A 215 -11.97 12.85 -12.23
CA MET A 215 -11.48 11.63 -12.88
C MET A 215 -10.08 11.84 -13.48
N SER A 216 -9.42 10.76 -13.93
CA SER A 216 -8.07 10.82 -14.56
C SER A 216 -7.88 12.02 -15.48
N HIS A 217 -8.77 12.21 -16.47
CA HIS A 217 -8.68 13.27 -17.47
C HIS A 217 -8.88 14.70 -16.93
N THR A 218 -9.37 14.84 -15.69
CA THR A 218 -9.57 16.13 -15.02
C THR A 218 -8.68 16.31 -13.79
N LEU A 219 -7.90 15.30 -13.40
CA LEU A 219 -7.11 15.28 -12.16
C LEU A 219 -6.24 16.52 -12.03
N LEU A 220 -5.41 16.78 -13.04
CA LEU A 220 -4.46 17.90 -13.00
C LEU A 220 -5.21 19.23 -12.85
N ARG A 221 -6.26 19.44 -13.66
CA ARG A 221 -7.06 20.68 -13.66
C ARG A 221 -7.79 20.92 -12.33
N ASN A 222 -8.35 19.87 -11.73
CA ASN A 222 -9.25 20.02 -10.59
C ASN A 222 -8.53 19.98 -9.24
N LYS A 223 -7.48 19.16 -9.09
CA LYS A 223 -6.85 18.88 -7.78
C LYS A 223 -5.37 19.22 -7.69
N ILE A 224 -4.67 19.49 -8.79
CA ILE A 224 -3.22 19.81 -8.75
C ILE A 224 -2.92 21.24 -9.18
N PHE A 225 -3.31 21.62 -10.40
CA PHE A 225 -3.07 22.95 -10.96
C PHE A 225 -3.61 24.12 -10.11
N PRO A 226 -4.79 24.02 -9.45
CA PRO A 226 -5.27 25.07 -8.55
C PRO A 226 -4.39 25.28 -7.31
N HIS A 227 -3.56 24.30 -6.97
CA HIS A 227 -2.71 24.29 -5.78
C HIS A 227 -1.23 24.45 -6.11
N LEU A 228 -0.86 24.79 -7.35
CA LEU A 228 0.52 25.12 -7.69
C LEU A 228 0.96 26.39 -6.94
N ASP A 229 2.15 26.33 -6.35
CA ASP A 229 2.76 27.46 -5.69
C ASP A 229 3.62 28.21 -6.72
N ASN A 230 3.38 29.50 -6.88
CA ASN A 230 4.17 30.36 -7.76
C ASN A 230 5.58 30.61 -7.21
N GLU A 231 5.76 30.54 -5.90
CA GLU A 231 7.01 30.88 -5.24
C GLU A 231 7.86 29.64 -4.90
N ALA A 232 7.42 28.44 -5.30
CA ALA A 232 8.09 27.18 -5.07
C ALA A 232 8.22 26.37 -6.37
N SER A 233 9.15 25.41 -6.39
CA SER A 233 9.19 24.39 -7.44
C SER A 233 8.11 23.33 -7.15
N ASN A 234 7.21 23.09 -8.10
CA ASN A 234 6.13 22.12 -7.95
C ASN A 234 6.58 20.76 -8.51
N PHE A 235 6.43 19.70 -7.73
CA PHE A 235 6.74 18.33 -8.13
C PHE A 235 5.46 17.50 -8.15
N ILE A 236 5.16 16.84 -9.26
CA ILE A 236 4.12 15.82 -9.37
C ILE A 236 4.82 14.47 -9.52
N ILE A 237 4.65 13.59 -8.53
CA ILE A 237 5.13 12.22 -8.57
C ILE A 237 3.92 11.31 -8.85
N LEU A 238 3.91 10.67 -10.01
CA LEU A 238 2.95 9.63 -10.34
C LEU A 238 3.64 8.28 -10.16
N ILE A 239 3.22 7.52 -9.15
CA ILE A 239 3.69 6.15 -8.91
C ILE A 239 2.64 5.21 -9.50
N ASP A 240 3.03 4.43 -10.51
CA ASP A 240 2.16 3.47 -11.19
C ASP A 240 1.52 2.48 -10.21
N ASN A 241 0.21 2.25 -10.34
CA ASN A 241 -0.50 1.24 -9.57
C ASN A 241 -0.37 1.42 -8.04
N LEU A 242 -0.38 2.66 -7.55
CA LEU A 242 -0.35 2.96 -6.11
C LEU A 242 -1.76 3.04 -5.53
N ARG A 243 -2.18 2.00 -4.83
CA ARG A 243 -3.43 1.93 -4.08
C ARG A 243 -3.40 2.79 -2.81
N PHE A 244 -4.59 3.07 -2.28
CA PHE A 244 -4.74 3.89 -1.08
C PHE A 244 -4.13 3.26 0.18
N ASP A 245 -4.19 1.93 0.32
CA ASP A 245 -3.60 1.19 1.44
C ASP A 245 -2.07 1.14 1.35
N GLN A 246 -1.50 1.01 0.14
CA GLN A 246 -0.07 1.18 -0.10
C GLN A 246 0.39 2.60 0.19
N TRP A 247 -0.39 3.60 -0.20
CA TRP A 247 -0.11 5.01 0.11
C TRP A 247 0.02 5.22 1.63
N LYS A 248 -0.83 4.59 2.45
CA LYS A 248 -0.74 4.67 3.91
C LYS A 248 0.56 4.11 4.49
N GLU A 249 1.27 3.23 3.78
CA GLU A 249 2.61 2.78 4.17
C GLU A 249 3.72 3.77 3.78
N ILE A 250 3.53 4.53 2.69
CA ILE A 250 4.48 5.53 2.19
C ILE A 250 4.35 6.86 2.94
N GLN A 251 3.13 7.25 3.31
CA GLN A 251 2.83 8.54 3.96
C GLN A 251 3.74 8.84 5.16
N PRO A 252 3.96 7.93 6.13
CA PRO A 252 4.80 8.22 7.30
C PRO A 252 6.24 8.54 6.91
N ILE A 253 6.78 7.82 5.92
CA ILE A 253 8.16 7.99 5.42
C ILE A 253 8.33 9.40 4.82
N LEU A 254 7.39 9.81 3.95
CA LEU A 254 7.42 11.17 3.39
C LEU A 254 7.25 12.25 4.47
N SER A 255 6.43 11.98 5.48
CA SER A 255 6.13 12.91 6.56
C SER A 255 7.33 13.15 7.51
N GLU A 256 8.37 12.31 7.44
CA GLU A 256 9.64 12.56 8.14
C GLU A 256 10.37 13.79 7.56
N VAL A 257 10.26 14.02 6.26
CA VAL A 257 11.01 15.06 5.53
C VAL A 257 10.11 16.23 5.10
N PHE A 258 8.87 15.96 4.73
CA PHE A 258 7.94 16.96 4.21
C PHE A 258 6.76 17.18 5.16
N LYS A 259 6.15 18.36 5.09
CA LYS A 259 4.95 18.70 5.83
C LYS A 259 3.73 18.21 5.05
N PHE A 260 3.03 17.22 5.60
CA PHE A 260 1.74 16.76 5.09
C PHE A 260 0.74 17.92 5.12
N VAL A 261 0.01 18.13 4.02
CA VAL A 261 -1.01 19.19 3.94
C VAL A 261 -2.39 18.63 3.74
N GLU A 262 -2.60 17.82 2.71
CA GLU A 262 -3.91 17.24 2.44
C GLU A 262 -3.80 15.88 1.75
N GLU A 263 -4.82 15.05 1.97
CA GLU A 263 -5.01 13.77 1.28
C GLU A 263 -6.43 13.70 0.76
N ASP A 264 -6.54 13.48 -0.54
CA ASP A 264 -7.79 13.37 -1.26
C ASP A 264 -7.74 12.14 -2.19
N ALA A 265 -8.83 11.87 -2.89
CA ALA A 265 -8.92 10.82 -3.89
C ALA A 265 -9.55 11.35 -5.19
N TYR A 266 -9.34 10.60 -6.26
CA TYR A 266 -10.01 10.79 -7.54
C TYR A 266 -10.35 9.42 -8.14
N TYR A 267 -11.12 9.42 -9.23
CA TYR A 267 -11.58 8.21 -9.90
C TYR A 267 -10.75 7.95 -11.17
N SER A 268 -10.03 6.82 -11.22
CA SER A 268 -9.43 6.35 -12.45
C SER A 268 -10.52 6.08 -13.49
N ILE A 269 -10.26 6.44 -14.75
CA ILE A 269 -11.14 6.09 -15.86
C ILE A 269 -11.05 4.59 -16.19
N LEU A 270 -12.03 4.09 -16.93
CA LEU A 270 -12.06 2.76 -17.53
C LEU A 270 -11.45 2.80 -18.95
N PRO A 271 -10.65 1.80 -19.35
CA PRO A 271 -10.06 0.76 -18.49
C PRO A 271 -9.10 1.34 -17.44
N THR A 272 -9.11 0.83 -16.21
CA THR A 272 -8.17 1.18 -15.12
C THR A 272 -6.78 0.61 -15.41
N SER A 273 -6.13 1.16 -16.42
CA SER A 273 -4.84 0.68 -16.91
C SER A 273 -3.97 1.84 -17.33
N THR A 274 -2.66 1.65 -17.21
CA THR A 274 -1.65 2.65 -17.48
C THR A 274 -1.89 3.37 -18.80
N HIS A 275 -2.11 2.59 -19.87
CA HIS A 275 -2.35 3.12 -21.22
C HIS A 275 -3.48 4.16 -21.26
N TYR A 276 -4.61 3.87 -20.63
CA TYR A 276 -5.79 4.72 -20.72
C TYR A 276 -5.75 5.82 -19.66
N SER A 277 -5.56 5.45 -18.40
CA SER A 277 -5.61 6.38 -17.26
C SER A 277 -4.47 7.39 -17.27
N ARG A 278 -3.22 6.95 -17.51
CA ARG A 278 -2.05 7.83 -17.46
C ARG A 278 -2.05 8.84 -18.60
N ASN A 279 -2.29 8.36 -19.82
CA ASN A 279 -2.39 9.26 -20.97
C ASN A 279 -3.55 10.24 -20.80
N ALA A 280 -4.67 9.83 -20.20
CA ALA A 280 -5.77 10.74 -19.88
C ALA A 280 -5.37 11.83 -18.87
N ILE A 281 -4.61 11.49 -17.83
CA ILE A 281 -4.10 12.46 -16.83
C ILE A 281 -3.29 13.54 -17.53
N PHE A 282 -2.28 13.17 -18.31
CA PHE A 282 -1.37 14.13 -18.93
C PHE A 282 -1.97 14.84 -20.15
N ALA A 283 -2.86 14.19 -20.89
CA ALA A 283 -3.55 14.86 -21.99
C ALA A 283 -4.64 15.79 -21.49
N GLY A 284 -5.18 15.59 -20.29
CA GLY A 284 -6.36 16.29 -19.80
C GLY A 284 -7.62 16.02 -20.63
N MET A 285 -7.72 14.80 -21.19
CA MET A 285 -8.76 14.40 -22.14
C MET A 285 -9.11 12.91 -21.98
N MET A 286 -10.32 12.54 -22.40
CA MET A 286 -10.67 11.12 -22.52
C MET A 286 -9.94 10.46 -23.70
N PRO A 287 -9.64 9.15 -23.63
CA PRO A 287 -8.89 8.41 -24.64
C PRO A 287 -9.36 8.60 -26.10
N SER A 288 -10.67 8.68 -26.36
CA SER A 288 -11.17 8.93 -27.72
C SER A 288 -10.77 10.30 -28.28
N ASP A 289 -10.65 11.31 -27.42
CA ASP A 289 -10.28 12.66 -27.81
C ASP A 289 -8.76 12.78 -27.96
N ILE A 290 -7.98 12.05 -27.14
CA ILE A 290 -6.53 11.90 -27.35
C ILE A 290 -6.26 11.27 -28.72
N ALA A 291 -6.92 10.15 -29.03
CA ALA A 291 -6.76 9.47 -30.32
C ALA A 291 -7.12 10.36 -31.52
N ARG A 292 -8.10 11.27 -31.35
CA ARG A 292 -8.49 12.22 -32.41
C ARG A 292 -7.49 13.37 -32.55
N ARG A 293 -6.98 13.89 -31.44
CA ARG A 293 -6.07 15.04 -31.42
C ARG A 293 -4.63 14.66 -31.77
N PHE A 294 -4.20 13.48 -31.35
CA PHE A 294 -2.85 12.95 -31.51
C PHE A 294 -2.85 11.59 -32.22
N PRO A 295 -3.33 11.52 -33.48
CA PRO A 295 -3.49 10.25 -34.19
C PRO A 295 -2.15 9.52 -34.45
N ASN A 296 -1.03 10.24 -34.40
CA ASN A 296 0.31 9.66 -34.62
C ASN A 296 0.93 9.12 -33.32
N GLN A 297 0.63 9.76 -32.19
CA GLN A 297 1.14 9.40 -30.87
C GLN A 297 0.26 8.36 -30.17
N TRP A 298 -1.05 8.38 -30.40
CA TRP A 298 -1.96 7.38 -29.82
C TRP A 298 -1.79 6.03 -30.51
N LYS A 299 -1.65 4.97 -29.71
CA LYS A 299 -1.57 3.57 -30.16
C LYS A 299 -2.68 2.77 -29.52
N ASN A 300 -3.49 2.07 -30.30
CA ASN A 300 -4.52 1.18 -29.78
C ASN A 300 -3.92 -0.11 -29.23
N ASP A 301 -4.72 -0.93 -28.55
CA ASP A 301 -4.19 -2.12 -27.88
C ASP A 301 -3.55 -3.16 -28.80
N ALA A 302 -4.05 -3.26 -30.03
CA ALA A 302 -3.53 -4.16 -31.07
C ALA A 302 -2.34 -3.57 -31.84
N ASP A 303 -2.03 -2.28 -31.67
CA ASP A 303 -0.94 -1.63 -32.39
C ASP A 303 0.41 -1.98 -31.75
N GLU A 304 1.44 -2.14 -32.58
CA GLU A 304 2.80 -2.40 -32.12
C GLU A 304 3.45 -1.14 -31.51
N GLY A 305 4.34 -1.35 -30.54
CA GLY A 305 5.11 -0.29 -29.89
C GLY A 305 4.62 0.07 -28.47
N GLY A 306 5.32 1.02 -27.86
CA GLY A 306 4.97 1.52 -26.52
C GLY A 306 3.75 2.43 -26.56
N LYS A 307 2.82 2.21 -25.63
CA LYS A 307 1.54 2.94 -25.52
C LYS A 307 1.61 4.17 -24.61
N ASN A 308 2.73 4.33 -23.92
CA ASN A 308 2.99 5.35 -22.91
C ASN A 308 4.35 5.98 -23.23
N LEU A 309 4.47 6.61 -24.41
CA LEU A 309 5.73 7.21 -24.87
C LEU A 309 5.64 8.73 -25.07
N HIS A 310 4.43 9.29 -25.04
CA HIS A 310 4.16 10.68 -25.46
C HIS A 310 3.48 11.49 -24.35
N GLU A 311 3.58 11.06 -23.09
CA GLU A 311 2.97 11.76 -21.96
C GLU A 311 3.48 13.20 -21.78
N GLU A 312 4.77 13.45 -22.07
CA GLU A 312 5.34 14.80 -22.05
C GLU A 312 4.70 15.71 -23.10
N GLU A 313 4.51 15.22 -24.33
CA GLU A 313 3.82 15.96 -25.41
C GLU A 313 2.37 16.24 -25.03
N PHE A 314 1.69 15.29 -24.41
CA PHE A 314 0.31 15.44 -23.94
C PHE A 314 0.20 16.51 -22.86
N LEU A 315 1.12 16.50 -21.88
CA LEU A 315 1.17 17.51 -20.82
C LEU A 315 1.47 18.90 -21.38
N ALA A 316 2.42 19.02 -22.31
CA ALA A 316 2.76 20.28 -22.96
C ALA A 316 1.52 20.90 -23.63
N ASP A 317 0.78 20.10 -24.41
CA ASP A 317 -0.43 20.55 -25.07
C ASP A 317 -1.55 20.88 -24.08
N GLN A 318 -1.71 20.12 -22.99
CA GLN A 318 -2.69 20.44 -21.95
C GLN A 318 -2.38 21.79 -21.29
N LEU A 319 -1.13 22.06 -20.94
CA LEU A 319 -0.69 23.33 -20.36
C LEU A 319 -0.97 24.50 -21.31
N ASP A 320 -0.68 24.34 -22.62
CA ASP A 320 -0.96 25.36 -23.62
C ASP A 320 -2.46 25.64 -23.76
N ARG A 321 -3.30 24.59 -23.83
CA ARG A 321 -4.77 24.73 -23.88
C ARG A 321 -5.36 25.43 -22.64
N LEU A 322 -4.70 25.31 -21.49
CA LEU A 322 -5.09 25.99 -20.25
C LEU A 322 -4.47 27.40 -20.11
N GLY A 323 -3.65 27.85 -21.06
CA GLY A 323 -2.95 29.13 -20.99
C GLY A 323 -1.84 29.18 -19.94
N MET A 324 -1.39 28.03 -19.46
CA MET A 324 -0.41 27.89 -18.39
C MET A 324 1.02 27.88 -18.95
N LYS A 325 1.56 29.05 -19.24
CA LYS A 325 2.93 29.19 -19.75
C LYS A 325 3.95 29.12 -18.61
N MET A 326 4.60 27.97 -18.47
CA MET A 326 5.66 27.78 -17.48
C MET A 326 6.76 26.83 -17.99
N LYS A 327 7.98 27.01 -17.49
CA LYS A 327 9.06 26.04 -17.68
C LYS A 327 8.74 24.78 -16.88
N PHE A 328 8.67 23.64 -17.54
CA PHE A 328 8.43 22.35 -16.90
C PHE A 328 9.41 21.27 -17.37
N SER A 329 9.52 20.19 -16.61
CA SER A 329 10.20 18.97 -17.04
C SER A 329 9.31 17.75 -16.86
N TYR A 330 9.55 16.72 -17.67
CA TYR A 330 8.96 15.40 -17.52
C TYR A 330 10.07 14.35 -17.44
N THR A 331 10.00 13.45 -16.46
CA THR A 331 10.99 12.39 -16.27
C THR A 331 10.29 11.08 -16.00
N LYS A 332 10.53 10.08 -16.86
CA LYS A 332 9.97 8.74 -16.70
C LYS A 332 11.04 7.76 -16.24
N ILE A 333 10.78 7.08 -15.12
CA ILE A 333 11.67 6.12 -14.51
C ILE A 333 11.14 4.71 -14.82
N THR A 334 11.82 4.01 -15.70
CA THR A 334 11.44 2.65 -16.15
C THR A 334 12.38 1.58 -15.59
N ASN A 335 13.58 1.98 -15.20
CA ASN A 335 14.62 1.10 -14.70
C ASN A 335 15.48 1.79 -13.62
N ASN A 336 16.37 1.02 -12.99
CA ASN A 336 17.21 1.52 -11.91
C ASN A 336 18.23 2.59 -12.37
N GLN A 337 18.69 2.56 -13.63
CA GLN A 337 19.63 3.55 -14.16
C GLN A 337 18.95 4.92 -14.31
N ASP A 338 17.72 4.95 -14.84
CA ASP A 338 16.90 6.18 -14.88
C ASP A 338 16.75 6.76 -13.47
N GLY A 339 16.51 5.89 -12.48
CA GLY A 339 16.39 6.28 -11.07
C GLY A 339 17.67 6.92 -10.51
N LYS A 340 18.85 6.38 -10.82
CA LYS A 340 20.14 6.98 -10.41
C LYS A 340 20.36 8.36 -11.06
N LEU A 341 20.02 8.50 -12.35
CA LEU A 341 20.11 9.78 -13.05
C LEU A 341 19.17 10.83 -12.44
N LEU A 342 17.98 10.43 -11.99
CA LEU A 342 17.09 11.31 -11.24
C LEU A 342 17.75 11.81 -9.94
N VAL A 343 18.34 10.91 -9.16
CA VAL A 343 19.02 11.25 -7.90
C VAL A 343 20.14 12.28 -8.13
N GLU A 344 20.93 12.11 -9.19
CA GLU A 344 22.02 13.02 -9.56
C GLU A 344 21.49 14.39 -9.98
N ASN A 345 20.40 14.44 -10.73
CA ASN A 345 19.88 15.67 -11.35
C ASN A 345 18.75 16.38 -10.57
N ILE A 346 18.26 15.81 -9.47
CA ILE A 346 17.06 16.31 -8.75
C ILE A 346 17.15 17.79 -8.34
N HIS A 347 18.34 18.30 -8.02
CA HIS A 347 18.53 19.72 -7.68
C HIS A 347 18.37 20.64 -8.89
N ASN A 348 18.78 20.20 -10.09
CA ASN A 348 18.62 20.99 -11.32
C ASN A 348 17.14 21.17 -11.68
N LEU A 349 16.28 20.23 -11.23
CA LEU A 349 14.84 20.32 -11.41
C LEU A 349 14.20 21.49 -10.62
N LEU A 350 14.89 22.05 -9.61
CA LEU A 350 14.41 23.23 -8.89
C LEU A 350 14.31 24.50 -9.76
N ASP A 351 14.98 24.52 -10.91
CA ASP A 351 14.91 25.64 -11.86
C ASP A 351 13.62 25.66 -12.69
N ASN A 352 12.81 24.59 -12.62
CA ASN A 352 11.53 24.50 -13.31
C ASN A 352 10.39 24.90 -12.36
N ARG A 353 9.31 25.46 -12.91
CA ARG A 353 8.11 25.75 -12.11
C ARG A 353 7.31 24.49 -11.83
N LEU A 354 7.36 23.53 -12.74
CA LEU A 354 6.67 22.25 -12.66
C LEU A 354 7.60 21.11 -13.07
N ASN A 355 7.70 20.08 -12.25
CA ASN A 355 8.46 18.87 -12.52
C ASN A 355 7.52 17.69 -12.39
N VAL A 356 7.42 16.87 -13.43
CA VAL A 356 6.64 15.65 -13.40
C VAL A 356 7.58 14.46 -13.42
N ILE A 357 7.45 13.58 -12.44
CA ILE A 357 8.21 12.34 -12.34
C ILE A 357 7.22 11.18 -12.35
N VAL A 358 7.32 10.33 -13.37
CA VAL A 358 6.53 9.11 -13.49
C VAL A 358 7.39 7.93 -13.12
N TYR A 359 6.94 7.12 -12.16
CA TYR A 359 7.68 5.98 -11.65
C TYR A 359 6.90 4.69 -11.90
N ASN A 360 7.42 3.83 -12.78
CA ASN A 360 6.78 2.56 -13.13
C ASN A 360 7.09 1.49 -12.07
N PHE A 361 6.36 1.51 -10.96
CA PHE A 361 6.53 0.57 -9.85
C PHE A 361 6.41 -0.89 -10.28
N VAL A 362 5.35 -1.23 -11.02
CA VAL A 362 5.09 -2.60 -11.48
C VAL A 362 6.23 -3.09 -12.37
N ASP A 363 6.59 -2.33 -13.41
CA ASP A 363 7.68 -2.71 -14.31
C ASP A 363 8.98 -2.94 -13.53
N MET A 364 9.31 -2.07 -12.57
CA MET A 364 10.50 -2.23 -11.74
C MET A 364 10.50 -3.48 -10.86
N LEU A 365 9.33 -3.98 -10.47
CA LEU A 365 9.16 -5.23 -9.74
C LEU A 365 9.11 -6.46 -10.66
N SER A 366 8.85 -6.26 -11.95
CA SER A 366 8.60 -7.32 -12.93
C SER A 366 9.48 -7.19 -14.17
N HIS A 367 10.80 -7.23 -14.01
CA HIS A 367 11.77 -7.15 -15.12
C HIS A 367 12.27 -8.54 -15.58
N ALA A 368 11.46 -9.59 -15.44
CA ALA A 368 11.54 -10.85 -16.21
C ALA A 368 10.31 -11.73 -15.92
N ARG A 369 10.00 -12.71 -16.80
CA ARG A 369 8.97 -13.73 -16.51
C ARG A 369 9.24 -14.50 -15.21
N THR A 370 10.51 -14.77 -14.90
CA THR A 370 10.93 -15.43 -13.66
C THR A 370 10.74 -14.54 -12.43
N GLU A 371 10.87 -13.22 -12.58
CA GLU A 371 10.67 -12.26 -11.49
C GLU A 371 9.18 -12.08 -11.16
N MET A 372 8.27 -12.22 -12.14
CA MET A 372 6.83 -12.23 -11.86
C MET A 372 6.38 -13.42 -11.01
N GLU A 373 7.01 -14.59 -11.15
CA GLU A 373 6.69 -15.75 -10.31
C GLU A 373 7.16 -15.52 -8.86
N VAL A 374 8.37 -14.99 -8.69
CA VAL A 374 8.89 -14.60 -7.36
C VAL A 374 8.03 -13.50 -6.74
N LEU A 375 7.65 -12.48 -7.51
CA LEU A 375 6.78 -11.41 -7.04
C LEU A 375 5.41 -11.95 -6.62
N LYS A 376 4.86 -12.91 -7.36
CA LYS A 376 3.60 -13.57 -7.01
C LYS A 376 3.71 -14.34 -5.70
N GLU A 377 4.84 -15.00 -5.44
CA GLU A 377 5.08 -15.69 -4.16
C GLU A 377 5.26 -14.72 -3.00
N LEU A 378 5.97 -13.60 -3.22
CA LEU A 378 6.22 -12.59 -2.20
C LEU A 378 4.98 -11.74 -1.91
N ALA A 379 4.20 -11.38 -2.94
CA ALA A 379 2.96 -10.58 -2.85
C ALA A 379 1.74 -11.50 -2.86
N ASN A 380 1.76 -12.54 -2.03
CA ASN A 380 0.70 -13.55 -1.96
C ASN A 380 -0.59 -13.04 -1.30
N ASP A 381 -0.55 -11.94 -0.55
CA ASP A 381 -1.70 -11.26 0.05
C ASP A 381 -1.51 -9.73 0.13
N GLU A 382 -2.54 -9.04 0.63
CA GLU A 382 -2.60 -7.58 0.72
C GLU A 382 -1.52 -7.02 1.68
N ALA A 383 -1.28 -7.68 2.81
CA ALA A 383 -0.28 -7.24 3.79
C ALA A 383 1.14 -7.41 3.24
N ALA A 384 1.41 -8.51 2.57
CA ALA A 384 2.68 -8.77 1.91
C ALA A 384 2.92 -7.77 0.77
N TYR A 385 1.89 -7.47 -0.03
CA TYR A 385 2.00 -6.49 -1.12
C TYR A 385 2.30 -5.07 -0.61
N ARG A 386 1.67 -4.65 0.49
CA ARG A 386 2.00 -3.40 1.19
C ARG A 386 3.43 -3.39 1.75
N SER A 387 3.86 -4.49 2.38
CA SER A 387 5.22 -4.64 2.91
C SER A 387 6.28 -4.49 1.81
N ILE A 388 6.07 -5.12 0.64
CA ILE A 388 6.93 -4.99 -0.54
C ILE A 388 6.95 -3.54 -1.02
N THR A 389 5.79 -2.89 -1.10
CA THR A 389 5.69 -1.50 -1.55
C THR A 389 6.47 -0.56 -0.63
N ARG A 390 6.32 -0.72 0.69
CA ARG A 390 7.05 0.05 1.70
C ARG A 390 8.56 -0.18 1.59
N SER A 391 8.98 -1.44 1.51
CA SER A 391 10.39 -1.83 1.41
C SER A 391 11.02 -1.25 0.13
N TRP A 392 10.34 -1.43 -1.01
CA TRP A 392 10.74 -0.85 -2.28
C TRP A 392 10.92 0.66 -2.17
N PHE A 393 9.91 1.37 -1.64
CA PHE A 393 9.95 2.83 -1.57
C PHE A 393 11.15 3.32 -0.75
N LEU A 394 11.37 2.73 0.45
CA LEU A 394 12.51 3.06 1.33
C LEU A 394 13.88 2.89 0.67
N HIS A 395 14.00 1.90 -0.21
CA HIS A 395 15.26 1.60 -0.88
C HIS A 395 15.33 2.13 -2.32
N SER A 396 14.28 2.81 -2.79
CA SER A 396 14.19 3.30 -4.16
C SER A 396 15.07 4.53 -4.41
N PRO A 397 15.58 4.69 -5.65
CA PRO A 397 16.16 5.96 -6.09
C PRO A 397 15.18 7.15 -5.99
N LEU A 398 13.86 6.90 -6.11
CA LEU A 398 12.85 7.94 -5.92
C LEU A 398 12.93 8.56 -4.52
N TRP A 399 12.95 7.73 -3.48
CA TRP A 399 13.05 8.24 -2.11
C TRP A 399 14.39 8.95 -1.87
N GLN A 400 15.49 8.41 -2.40
CA GLN A 400 16.79 9.07 -2.33
C GLN A 400 16.79 10.45 -2.99
N ALA A 401 16.12 10.60 -4.14
CA ALA A 401 15.97 11.87 -4.84
C ALA A 401 15.10 12.85 -4.02
N LEU A 402 13.95 12.40 -3.52
CA LEU A 402 13.06 13.22 -2.71
C LEU A 402 13.74 13.71 -1.42
N ARG A 403 14.53 12.87 -0.74
CA ARG A 403 15.32 13.29 0.43
C ARG A 403 16.31 14.42 0.14
N ARG A 404 16.85 14.50 -1.08
CA ARG A 404 17.74 15.60 -1.48
C ARG A 404 17.01 16.94 -1.60
N LEU A 405 15.67 16.92 -1.65
CA LEU A 405 14.85 18.13 -1.63
C LEU A 405 14.46 18.58 -0.21
N GLU A 406 14.95 17.91 0.83
CA GLU A 406 14.74 18.31 2.22
C GLU A 406 15.18 19.77 2.46
N GLY A 407 14.32 20.55 3.12
CA GLY A 407 14.55 21.98 3.39
C GLY A 407 14.51 22.91 2.17
N LYS A 408 14.24 22.39 0.96
CA LYS A 408 14.05 23.22 -0.24
C LYS A 408 12.60 23.67 -0.34
N LYS A 409 12.38 24.88 -0.87
CA LYS A 409 11.04 25.43 -1.07
C LYS A 409 10.35 24.72 -2.24
N ILE A 410 9.59 23.68 -1.92
CA ILE A 410 8.88 22.85 -2.88
C ILE A 410 7.42 22.65 -2.48
N ASN A 411 6.60 22.34 -3.47
CA ASN A 411 5.24 21.85 -3.33
C ASN A 411 5.17 20.48 -4.01
N LEU A 412 4.84 19.43 -3.26
CA LEU A 412 4.97 18.04 -3.69
C LEU A 412 3.60 17.37 -3.75
N PHE A 413 3.25 16.84 -4.91
CA PHE A 413 2.05 16.05 -5.14
C PHE A 413 2.43 14.59 -5.37
N ILE A 414 1.75 13.67 -4.68
CA ILE A 414 1.87 12.22 -4.93
C ILE A 414 0.53 11.71 -5.44
N THR A 415 0.54 10.96 -6.54
CA THR A 415 -0.65 10.33 -7.11
C THR A 415 -0.29 9.08 -7.91
N THR A 416 -1.26 8.50 -8.60
CA THR A 416 -1.12 7.30 -9.44
C THR A 416 -1.89 7.51 -10.75
N ASP A 417 -1.98 6.48 -11.58
CA ASP A 417 -2.90 6.39 -12.71
C ASP A 417 -4.14 5.54 -12.37
N HIS A 418 -3.92 4.39 -11.74
CA HIS A 418 -4.94 3.47 -11.25
C HIS A 418 -4.42 2.71 -10.02
N GLY A 419 -5.22 1.82 -9.45
CA GLY A 419 -4.78 0.80 -8.50
C GLY A 419 -4.94 -0.62 -9.05
N SER A 420 -5.09 -1.60 -8.17
CA SER A 420 -5.23 -3.01 -8.53
C SER A 420 -6.00 -3.81 -7.47
N ILE A 421 -6.62 -4.91 -7.88
CA ILE A 421 -7.34 -5.83 -6.99
C ILE A 421 -6.76 -7.24 -7.11
N LYS A 422 -6.72 -7.95 -5.98
CA LYS A 422 -6.40 -9.37 -5.96
C LYS A 422 -7.56 -10.18 -6.53
N VAL A 423 -7.38 -10.75 -7.72
CA VAL A 423 -8.44 -11.47 -8.44
C VAL A 423 -8.64 -12.89 -7.91
N ARG A 424 -9.88 -13.35 -7.81
CA ARG A 424 -10.19 -14.68 -7.25
C ARG A 424 -11.14 -15.51 -8.11
N ARG A 425 -12.15 -14.86 -8.71
CA ARG A 425 -13.20 -15.55 -9.47
C ARG A 425 -12.91 -15.50 -10.96
N PRO A 426 -12.76 -16.63 -11.66
CA PRO A 426 -12.56 -16.61 -13.10
C PRO A 426 -13.90 -16.40 -13.84
N ALA A 427 -13.86 -15.56 -14.87
CA ALA A 427 -14.95 -15.31 -15.81
C ALA A 427 -14.52 -15.80 -17.20
N LYS A 428 -15.36 -16.60 -17.86
CA LYS A 428 -15.03 -17.12 -19.20
C LYS A 428 -15.26 -16.05 -20.25
N VAL A 429 -14.27 -15.86 -21.13
CA VAL A 429 -14.42 -15.01 -22.32
C VAL A 429 -13.89 -15.71 -23.56
N ILE A 430 -14.62 -15.59 -24.66
CA ILE A 430 -14.18 -15.99 -25.99
C ILE A 430 -14.11 -14.73 -26.84
N GLY A 431 -13.02 -14.57 -27.58
CA GLY A 431 -12.81 -13.49 -28.53
C GLY A 431 -11.96 -13.97 -29.70
N ASP A 432 -11.78 -13.10 -30.69
CA ASP A 432 -10.88 -13.36 -31.81
C ASP A 432 -9.39 -13.20 -31.41
N ARG A 433 -8.47 -13.43 -32.36
CA ARG A 433 -7.02 -13.29 -32.14
C ARG A 433 -6.57 -11.87 -31.82
N ASN A 434 -7.37 -10.87 -32.17
CA ASN A 434 -7.06 -9.46 -31.95
C ASN A 434 -7.63 -8.94 -30.63
N THR A 435 -8.29 -9.82 -29.86
CA THR A 435 -8.83 -9.48 -28.55
C THR A 435 -7.68 -9.23 -27.56
N THR A 436 -7.79 -8.16 -26.79
CA THR A 436 -6.72 -7.74 -25.87
C THR A 436 -6.35 -8.82 -24.86
N THR A 437 -5.10 -8.81 -24.38
CA THR A 437 -4.57 -9.83 -23.45
C THR A 437 -4.86 -9.53 -21.99
N ASN A 438 -5.18 -8.27 -21.63
CA ASN A 438 -5.47 -7.87 -20.25
C ASN A 438 -6.56 -8.76 -19.60
N LEU A 439 -6.41 -9.06 -18.31
CA LEU A 439 -7.27 -10.01 -17.59
C LEU A 439 -8.51 -9.36 -16.97
N ARG A 440 -8.56 -8.04 -16.90
CA ARG A 440 -9.66 -7.29 -16.26
C ARG A 440 -10.50 -6.50 -17.25
N TYR A 441 -10.01 -6.26 -18.46
CA TYR A 441 -10.84 -5.78 -19.57
C TYR A 441 -10.49 -6.51 -20.86
N LYS A 442 -11.50 -6.66 -21.74
CA LYS A 442 -11.29 -7.09 -23.12
C LYS A 442 -11.84 -6.06 -24.09
N HIS A 443 -11.09 -5.83 -25.15
CA HIS A 443 -11.55 -5.13 -26.35
C HIS A 443 -11.38 -6.03 -27.55
N GLY A 444 -12.42 -6.15 -28.38
CA GLY A 444 -12.42 -7.07 -29.51
C GLY A 444 -13.74 -7.13 -30.25
N LYS A 445 -13.81 -7.98 -31.27
CA LYS A 445 -15.03 -8.29 -32.03
C LYS A 445 -15.60 -9.63 -31.56
N ASN A 446 -16.92 -9.80 -31.67
CA ASN A 446 -17.62 -11.07 -31.41
C ASN A 446 -17.27 -11.69 -30.04
N LEU A 447 -17.18 -10.86 -29.00
CA LEU A 447 -16.91 -11.31 -27.64
C LEU A 447 -18.10 -12.13 -27.13
N ASN A 448 -17.83 -13.31 -26.56
CA ASN A 448 -18.83 -14.14 -25.90
C ASN A 448 -18.42 -14.38 -24.44
N TYR A 449 -19.33 -14.10 -23.51
CA TYR A 449 -19.11 -14.03 -22.07
C TYR A 449 -20.47 -14.05 -21.33
N ASP A 450 -20.48 -14.18 -20.01
CA ASP A 450 -21.70 -14.02 -19.20
C ASP A 450 -21.96 -12.52 -18.92
N PRO A 451 -23.08 -11.93 -19.38
CA PRO A 451 -23.39 -10.51 -19.14
C PRO A 451 -23.49 -10.13 -17.65
N LYS A 452 -23.75 -11.09 -16.76
CA LYS A 452 -23.79 -10.82 -15.31
C LYS A 452 -22.41 -10.54 -14.74
N GLU A 453 -21.36 -11.09 -15.34
CA GLU A 453 -19.97 -10.99 -14.86
C GLU A 453 -19.24 -9.73 -15.35
N VAL A 454 -19.81 -9.00 -16.32
CA VAL A 454 -19.12 -7.88 -16.96
C VAL A 454 -19.94 -6.59 -16.98
N PHE A 455 -19.26 -5.45 -17.01
CA PHE A 455 -19.83 -4.21 -17.53
C PHE A 455 -19.51 -4.11 -19.03
N GLU A 456 -20.54 -4.18 -19.87
CA GLU A 456 -20.40 -4.12 -21.32
C GLU A 456 -20.54 -2.69 -21.85
N VAL A 457 -19.65 -2.34 -22.78
CA VAL A 457 -19.74 -1.16 -23.63
C VAL A 457 -19.74 -1.60 -25.09
N THR A 458 -20.94 -1.78 -25.65
CA THR A 458 -21.14 -2.17 -27.06
C THR A 458 -20.73 -1.09 -28.05
N ASN A 459 -20.85 0.19 -27.64
CA ASN A 459 -20.43 1.34 -28.43
C ASN A 459 -19.34 2.12 -27.69
N PRO A 460 -18.04 1.91 -28.01
CA PRO A 460 -16.92 2.53 -27.30
C PRO A 460 -16.98 4.06 -27.28
N ARG A 461 -17.61 4.70 -28.27
CA ARG A 461 -17.79 6.16 -28.28
C ARG A 461 -18.62 6.68 -27.12
N GLN A 462 -19.59 5.90 -26.63
CA GLN A 462 -20.37 6.25 -25.44
C GLN A 462 -19.49 6.23 -24.17
N ALA A 463 -18.47 5.39 -24.14
CA ALA A 463 -17.48 5.39 -23.06
C ALA A 463 -16.34 6.41 -23.28
N MET A 464 -16.41 7.25 -24.31
CA MET A 464 -15.30 8.12 -24.73
C MET A 464 -14.00 7.33 -24.93
N LEU A 465 -14.12 6.10 -25.45
CA LEU A 465 -13.02 5.20 -25.77
C LEU A 465 -12.74 5.16 -27.28
N PRO A 466 -11.49 4.89 -27.70
CA PRO A 466 -11.16 4.74 -29.10
C PRO A 466 -11.93 3.56 -29.69
N GLN A 467 -12.34 3.70 -30.95
CA GLN A 467 -13.03 2.66 -31.69
C GLN A 467 -12.25 2.35 -32.98
N PRO A 468 -11.24 1.46 -32.93
CA PRO A 468 -10.46 1.11 -34.12
C PRO A 468 -11.30 0.42 -35.20
N ASN A 469 -12.34 -0.31 -34.80
CA ASN A 469 -13.28 -0.97 -35.69
C ASN A 469 -14.73 -0.71 -35.28
N ILE A 470 -15.64 -0.60 -36.26
CA ILE A 470 -17.07 -0.33 -36.04
C ILE A 470 -17.74 -1.38 -35.13
N SER A 471 -17.33 -2.64 -35.22
CA SER A 471 -17.88 -3.74 -34.43
C SER A 471 -17.13 -4.03 -33.12
N SER A 472 -16.20 -3.16 -32.71
CA SER A 472 -15.49 -3.33 -31.45
C SER A 472 -16.37 -3.02 -30.25
N ALA A 473 -16.34 -3.90 -29.24
CA ALA A 473 -16.91 -3.67 -27.92
C ALA A 473 -15.81 -3.71 -26.85
N PHE A 474 -16.08 -3.10 -25.70
CA PHE A 474 -15.29 -3.28 -24.47
C PHE A 474 -16.13 -4.03 -23.44
N ILE A 475 -15.48 -4.91 -22.68
CA ILE A 475 -16.05 -5.49 -21.47
C ILE A 475 -15.06 -5.31 -20.33
N PHE A 476 -15.58 -5.00 -19.14
CA PHE A 476 -14.82 -4.81 -17.92
C PHE A 476 -15.25 -5.83 -16.87
N ALA A 477 -14.29 -6.50 -16.26
CA ALA A 477 -14.53 -7.42 -15.15
C ALA A 477 -14.98 -6.63 -13.92
N LYS A 478 -16.01 -7.15 -13.23
CA LYS A 478 -16.54 -6.58 -11.99
C LYS A 478 -15.82 -7.17 -10.77
N GLU A 479 -15.77 -6.43 -9.67
CA GLU A 479 -15.34 -6.93 -8.36
C GLU A 479 -13.95 -7.59 -8.47
N ASP A 480 -13.75 -8.82 -7.99
CA ASP A 480 -12.50 -9.60 -8.08
C ASP A 480 -12.50 -10.62 -9.26
N LEU A 481 -13.35 -10.43 -10.27
CA LEU A 481 -13.43 -11.30 -11.45
C LEU A 481 -12.22 -11.13 -12.38
N PHE A 482 -11.79 -12.18 -13.07
CA PHE A 482 -10.77 -12.06 -14.12
C PHE A 482 -11.07 -12.96 -15.31
N PHE A 483 -10.78 -12.46 -16.50
CA PHE A 483 -11.08 -13.11 -17.76
C PHE A 483 -10.10 -14.22 -18.08
N VAL A 484 -10.64 -15.39 -18.41
CA VAL A 484 -9.88 -16.57 -18.83
C VAL A 484 -10.47 -17.15 -20.10
N TYR A 485 -9.61 -17.45 -21.07
CA TYR A 485 -10.03 -18.13 -22.31
C TYR A 485 -10.32 -19.62 -22.04
N PRO A 486 -11.25 -20.26 -22.78
CA PRO A 486 -11.58 -21.67 -22.55
C PRO A 486 -10.42 -22.64 -22.80
N ASN A 487 -9.50 -22.30 -23.69
CA ASN A 487 -8.33 -23.12 -23.98
C ASN A 487 -7.38 -23.12 -22.78
N ASN A 488 -7.05 -24.31 -22.26
CA ASN A 488 -6.25 -24.48 -21.04
C ASN A 488 -6.83 -23.72 -19.83
N TYR A 489 -8.17 -23.64 -19.73
CA TYR A 489 -8.87 -22.88 -18.70
C TYR A 489 -8.33 -23.13 -17.28
N ASN A 490 -8.27 -24.39 -16.84
CA ASN A 490 -7.83 -24.72 -15.48
C ASN A 490 -6.38 -24.29 -15.20
N HIS A 491 -5.50 -24.38 -16.19
CA HIS A 491 -4.12 -23.92 -16.06
C HIS A 491 -4.07 -22.41 -15.83
N PHE A 492 -4.75 -21.63 -16.66
CA PHE A 492 -4.77 -20.17 -16.54
C PHE A 492 -5.52 -19.68 -15.30
N VAL A 493 -6.58 -20.37 -14.87
CA VAL A 493 -7.24 -20.10 -13.59
C VAL A 493 -6.23 -20.23 -12.46
N ASN A 494 -5.52 -21.35 -12.35
CA ASN A 494 -4.53 -21.55 -11.29
C ASN A 494 -3.34 -20.57 -11.40
N TYR A 495 -2.99 -20.18 -12.63
CA TYR A 495 -1.89 -19.26 -12.87
C TYR A 495 -2.21 -17.81 -12.48
N TYR A 496 -3.44 -17.33 -12.70
CA TYR A 496 -3.79 -15.93 -12.43
C TYR A 496 -4.61 -15.71 -11.16
N LYS A 497 -5.26 -16.74 -10.61
CA LYS A 497 -5.95 -16.64 -9.33
C LYS A 497 -4.98 -16.17 -8.25
N ASP A 498 -5.47 -15.32 -7.37
CA ASP A 498 -4.76 -14.71 -6.25
C ASP A 498 -3.62 -13.76 -6.66
N THR A 499 -3.60 -13.31 -7.92
CA THR A 499 -2.68 -12.26 -8.39
C THR A 499 -3.34 -10.88 -8.34
N PHE A 500 -2.54 -9.83 -8.21
CA PHE A 500 -3.01 -8.44 -8.34
C PHE A 500 -3.14 -8.07 -9.81
N GLN A 501 -4.32 -7.63 -10.22
CA GLN A 501 -4.64 -7.25 -11.59
C GLN A 501 -5.39 -5.91 -11.61
N HIS A 502 -5.36 -5.28 -12.78
CA HIS A 502 -6.01 -4.00 -13.01
C HIS A 502 -6.61 -3.93 -14.42
N GLY A 503 -7.56 -3.02 -14.62
CA GLY A 503 -8.25 -2.78 -15.90
C GLY A 503 -9.77 -2.83 -15.79
N GLY A 504 -10.31 -3.33 -14.67
CA GLY A 504 -11.73 -3.56 -14.43
C GLY A 504 -12.33 -2.56 -13.46
N ILE A 505 -13.37 -3.00 -12.76
CA ILE A 505 -14.15 -2.19 -11.81
C ILE A 505 -14.01 -2.79 -10.42
N SER A 506 -13.30 -2.08 -9.55
CA SER A 506 -13.26 -2.30 -8.10
C SER A 506 -12.92 -0.98 -7.40
N LEU A 507 -13.19 -0.90 -6.09
CA LEU A 507 -12.78 0.24 -5.27
C LEU A 507 -11.28 0.44 -5.35
N GLU A 508 -10.51 -0.64 -5.23
CA GLU A 508 -9.05 -0.65 -5.21
C GLU A 508 -8.42 -0.22 -6.55
N GLU A 509 -9.08 -0.47 -7.69
CA GLU A 509 -8.59 -0.02 -9.00
C GLU A 509 -8.97 1.42 -9.34
N ILE A 510 -10.19 1.84 -8.97
CA ILE A 510 -10.79 3.10 -9.43
C ILE A 510 -10.53 4.24 -8.46
N VAL A 511 -10.68 4.03 -7.15
CA VAL A 511 -10.55 5.12 -6.17
C VAL A 511 -9.09 5.20 -5.73
N VAL A 512 -8.41 6.27 -6.12
CA VAL A 512 -6.95 6.35 -6.02
C VAL A 512 -6.47 7.66 -5.41
N PRO A 513 -5.32 7.66 -4.72
CA PRO A 513 -4.87 8.80 -3.92
C PRO A 513 -4.37 9.96 -4.78
N VAL A 514 -4.63 11.17 -4.29
CA VAL A 514 -3.91 12.40 -4.66
C VAL A 514 -3.62 13.18 -3.39
N VAL A 515 -2.34 13.48 -3.17
CA VAL A 515 -1.87 13.94 -1.87
C VAL A 515 -0.93 15.12 -2.07
N ARG A 516 -1.00 16.10 -1.17
CA ARG A 516 -0.12 17.27 -1.20
C ARG A 516 0.72 17.38 0.07
N PHE A 517 1.99 17.68 -0.16
CA PHE A 517 3.00 18.02 0.83
C PHE A 517 3.62 19.36 0.47
N THR A 518 4.17 20.01 1.49
CA THR A 518 5.01 21.20 1.36
C THR A 518 6.32 20.96 2.08
N ASN A 519 7.29 21.85 1.90
CA ASN A 519 8.50 21.81 2.74
C ASN A 519 8.14 21.99 4.23
N LYS A 520 8.95 21.40 5.11
CA LYS A 520 8.88 21.67 6.55
C LYS A 520 9.42 23.06 6.88
#